data_AF-A0A833QRQ3-F1
#
_entry.id   AF-A0A833QRQ3-F1
#
_cell.length_a   1.000
_cell.length_b   1.000
_cell.length_c   1.000
_cell.angle_alpha   90.00
_cell.angle_beta   90.00
_cell.angle_gamma   90.00
#
_symmetry.space_group_name_H-M   'P 1'
#
loop_
_entity.id
_entity.type
_entity.pdbx_description
1 polymer ?
#
loop_
_entity_poly.entity_id
_entity_poly.type
_entity_poly.pdbx_seq_one_letter_code
_entity_poly.pdbx_strand_id
1 'polypeptide(L)'
;MKDSGISTGCFNTICPDFVQTNSNALLRGKFSHVSTPGVPQYSITPIVIMDLKNYDKWWVFVQGKEVEYLPVKIFGDGGLVKAASIAMFGGDVYSPSMKSQQPHTTTQMGSGRFAYHHWGWAAFFSKPRLMGYSMSYDYPDPGHSEHTCGLLQRREFCTSQVL
;
A
#
# COMPACT_ATOMS: atom_id res chain seq x y z
N MET A 1 1.97 -4.91 11.65
CA MET A 1 0.99 -5.25 12.70
C MET A 1 1.38 -6.58 13.30
N LYS A 2 1.17 -6.80 14.60
CA LYS A 2 1.59 -8.01 15.29
C LYS A 2 0.97 -9.21 14.57
N ASP A 3 1.85 -10.07 14.03
CA ASP A 3 1.46 -11.30 13.35
C ASP A 3 0.44 -11.09 12.21
N SER A 4 0.54 -9.95 11.48
CA SER A 4 -0.37 -9.58 10.39
C SER A 4 -1.87 -9.60 10.75
N GLY A 5 -2.21 -9.51 12.04
CA GLY A 5 -3.59 -9.60 12.51
C GLY A 5 -4.14 -11.04 12.59
N ILE A 6 -3.32 -12.08 12.44
CA ILE A 6 -3.74 -13.50 12.52
C ILE A 6 -4.24 -13.84 13.92
N SER A 7 -3.41 -13.59 14.94
CA SER A 7 -3.75 -13.89 16.33
C SER A 7 -4.70 -12.88 16.98
N THR A 8 -4.66 -11.62 16.54
CA THR A 8 -5.41 -10.52 17.17
C THR A 8 -6.69 -10.12 16.42
N GLY A 9 -6.87 -10.58 15.18
CA GLY A 9 -7.89 -10.05 14.26
C GLY A 9 -7.66 -8.59 13.89
N CYS A 10 -6.58 -7.98 14.36
CA CYS A 10 -6.33 -6.56 14.25
C CYS A 10 -5.40 -6.27 13.09
N PHE A 11 -5.99 -5.82 11.98
CA PHE A 11 -5.28 -5.47 10.75
C PHE A 11 -5.68 -4.08 10.19
N ASN A 12 -6.55 -3.33 10.88
CA ASN A 12 -7.07 -2.05 10.39
C ASN A 12 -7.46 -1.09 11.54
N THR A 13 -7.84 0.15 11.23
CA THR A 13 -8.14 1.21 12.23
C THR A 13 -9.41 0.99 13.06
N ILE A 14 -10.16 -0.13 12.92
CA ILE A 14 -11.18 -0.53 13.91
C ILE A 14 -10.46 -0.90 15.22
N CYS A 15 -9.21 -1.31 15.11
CA CYS A 15 -8.35 -1.56 16.25
C CYS A 15 -8.00 -0.26 16.97
N PRO A 16 -8.02 -0.28 18.32
CA PRO A 16 -7.80 0.92 19.13
C PRO A 16 -6.41 1.53 18.99
N ASP A 17 -5.47 0.84 18.35
CA ASP A 17 -4.07 1.26 18.30
C ASP A 17 -3.69 2.10 17.08
N PHE A 18 -4.63 2.41 16.17
CA PHE A 18 -4.40 3.37 15.08
C PHE A 18 -4.87 4.75 15.48
N VAL A 19 -4.05 5.77 15.22
CA VAL A 19 -4.41 7.14 15.57
C VAL A 19 -4.40 8.02 14.33
N GLN A 20 -5.60 8.33 13.86
CA GLN A 20 -5.82 9.30 12.80
C GLN A 20 -5.64 10.71 13.36
N THR A 21 -4.79 11.51 12.71
CA THR A 21 -4.52 12.90 13.12
C THR A 21 -5.24 13.92 12.25
N ASN A 22 -5.64 13.53 11.04
CA ASN A 22 -6.34 14.39 10.09
C ASN A 22 -7.67 13.76 9.66
N SER A 23 -8.79 14.33 10.11
CA SER A 23 -10.13 13.86 9.73
C SER A 23 -10.47 14.06 8.25
N ASN A 24 -9.72 14.91 7.53
CA ASN A 24 -9.95 15.18 6.10
C ASN A 24 -9.23 14.20 5.16
N ALA A 25 -8.33 13.38 5.69
CA ALA A 25 -7.63 12.35 4.94
C ALA A 25 -7.86 11.02 5.66
N LEU A 26 -8.51 10.09 4.98
CA LEU A 26 -8.73 8.75 5.49
C LEU A 26 -7.97 7.79 4.58
N LEU A 27 -6.93 7.12 5.09
CA LEU A 27 -6.32 5.97 4.39
C LEU A 27 -7.32 4.82 4.18
N ARG A 28 -8.43 4.83 4.92
CA ARG A 28 -9.59 3.94 4.77
C ARG A 28 -10.80 4.62 4.11
N GLY A 29 -10.61 5.83 3.57
CA GLY A 29 -11.65 6.58 2.89
C GLY A 29 -11.84 6.10 1.47
N LYS A 30 -12.99 6.42 0.89
CA LYS A 30 -13.15 6.31 -0.56
C LYS A 30 -12.33 7.42 -1.21
N PHE A 31 -11.56 7.09 -2.23
CA PHE A 31 -10.97 8.12 -3.08
C PHE A 31 -12.10 8.92 -3.74
N SER A 32 -11.98 10.25 -3.73
CA SER A 32 -12.94 11.12 -4.40
C SER A 32 -12.96 10.89 -5.91
N HIS A 33 -11.82 10.49 -6.47
CA HIS A 33 -11.64 10.15 -7.87
C HIS A 33 -10.89 8.83 -8.00
N VAL A 34 -11.37 7.98 -8.90
CA VAL A 34 -10.72 6.73 -9.26
C VAL A 34 -10.40 6.73 -10.75
N SER A 35 -9.22 6.20 -11.08
CA SER A 35 -8.79 5.96 -12.45
C SER A 35 -9.67 4.90 -13.14
N THR A 36 -10.29 5.27 -14.25
CA THR A 36 -10.95 4.32 -15.16
C THR A 36 -10.23 4.25 -16.52
N PRO A 37 -10.35 3.14 -17.29
CA PRO A 37 -9.63 3.00 -18.54
C PRO A 37 -10.09 4.03 -19.56
N GLY A 38 -9.14 4.67 -20.24
CA GLY A 38 -9.42 5.68 -21.24
C GLY A 38 -9.78 7.07 -20.69
N VAL A 39 -9.76 7.25 -19.36
CA VAL A 39 -9.95 8.57 -18.71
C VAL A 39 -8.66 9.00 -17.99
N PRO A 40 -8.56 10.26 -17.50
CA PRO A 40 -7.41 10.69 -16.70
C PRO A 40 -7.14 9.77 -15.51
N GLN A 41 -5.90 9.33 -15.37
CA GLN A 41 -5.45 8.54 -14.23
C GLN A 41 -5.08 9.45 -13.04
N TYR A 42 -5.47 9.01 -11.86
CA TYR A 42 -5.14 9.60 -10.58
C TYR A 42 -4.08 8.76 -9.87
N SER A 43 -3.21 9.42 -9.12
CA SER A 43 -2.16 8.79 -8.32
C SER A 43 -2.08 9.42 -6.94
N ILE A 44 -1.75 8.60 -5.95
CA ILE A 44 -1.42 9.05 -4.60
C ILE A 44 0.02 8.71 -4.26
N THR A 45 0.65 9.55 -3.46
CA THR A 45 2.00 9.31 -2.93
C THR A 45 1.90 9.17 -1.40
N PRO A 46 1.78 7.93 -0.89
CA PRO A 46 1.92 7.67 0.53
C PRO A 46 3.40 7.69 0.94
N ILE A 47 3.68 8.22 2.13
CA ILE A 47 5.00 8.26 2.74
C ILE A 47 4.83 7.81 4.18
N VAL A 48 5.65 6.85 4.62
CA VAL A 48 5.67 6.36 6.01
C VAL A 48 7.07 6.58 6.56
N ILE A 49 7.21 7.32 7.66
CA ILE A 49 8.50 7.67 8.26
C ILE A 49 8.51 7.42 9.76
N MET A 50 9.61 6.90 10.30
CA MET A 50 9.79 6.73 11.74
C MET A 50 10.00 8.09 12.41
N ASP A 51 9.40 8.31 13.58
CA ASP A 51 9.74 9.44 14.43
C ASP A 51 11.13 9.25 15.05
N LEU A 52 12.13 9.94 14.51
CA LEU A 52 13.52 9.84 14.96
C LEU A 52 13.78 10.48 16.34
N LYS A 53 12.81 11.20 16.91
CA LYS A 53 12.95 11.77 18.25
C LYS A 53 12.87 10.70 19.33
N ASN A 54 11.83 9.86 19.26
CA ASN A 54 11.48 8.90 20.30
C ASN A 54 11.49 7.44 19.82
N TYR A 55 11.49 7.20 18.51
CA TYR A 55 11.35 5.86 17.90
C TYR A 55 10.11 5.10 18.39
N ASP A 56 9.02 5.83 18.67
CA ASP A 56 7.80 5.31 19.29
C ASP A 56 6.61 5.21 18.34
N LYS A 57 6.69 5.86 17.17
CA LYS A 57 5.64 5.88 16.16
C LYS A 57 6.17 6.12 14.75
N TRP A 58 5.42 5.65 13.77
CA TRP A 58 5.61 5.97 12.37
C TRP A 58 4.56 6.99 11.94
N TRP A 59 4.97 8.08 11.33
CA TRP A 59 4.09 9.05 10.70
C TRP A 59 3.72 8.62 9.29
N VAL A 60 2.45 8.77 8.95
CA VAL A 60 1.93 8.52 7.60
C VAL A 60 1.49 9.84 6.98
N PHE A 61 2.04 10.12 5.81
CA PHE A 61 1.69 11.26 4.98
C PHE A 61 1.09 10.77 3.67
N VAL A 62 0.09 11.48 3.18
CA VAL A 62 -0.49 11.28 1.86
C VAL A 62 -0.51 12.62 1.15
N GLN A 63 0.10 12.69 -0.04
CA GLN A 63 0.20 13.94 -0.81
C GLN A 63 0.79 15.09 0.02
N GLY A 64 1.79 14.78 0.86
CA GLY A 64 2.48 15.74 1.72
C GLY A 64 1.71 16.20 2.96
N LYS A 65 0.49 15.69 3.20
CA LYS A 65 -0.29 15.96 4.41
C LYS A 65 -0.17 14.81 5.40
N GLU A 66 0.08 15.14 6.67
CA GLU A 66 -0.02 14.17 7.74
C GLU A 66 -1.46 13.64 7.82
N VAL A 67 -1.60 12.32 7.95
CA VAL A 67 -2.89 11.62 7.97
C VAL A 67 -3.10 10.90 9.30
N GLU A 68 -2.09 10.16 9.72
CA GLU A 68 -2.14 9.31 10.91
C GLU A 68 -0.73 8.98 11.40
N TYR A 69 -0.67 8.41 12.60
CA TYR A 69 0.54 7.73 13.07
C TYR A 69 0.25 6.30 13.54
N LEU A 70 1.26 5.45 13.40
CA LEU A 70 1.26 4.05 13.77
C LEU A 70 2.22 3.84 14.95
N PRO A 71 1.73 3.64 16.18
CA PRO A 71 2.58 3.36 17.33
C PRO A 71 3.42 2.10 17.12
N VAL A 72 4.69 2.12 17.51
CA VAL A 72 5.60 0.97 17.33
C VAL A 72 5.08 -0.30 18.02
N LYS A 73 4.39 -0.15 19.15
CA LYS A 73 3.76 -1.26 19.91
C LYS A 73 2.85 -2.15 19.06
N ILE A 74 2.26 -1.63 17.97
CA ILE A 74 1.37 -2.42 17.11
C ILE A 74 2.11 -3.44 16.25
N PHE A 75 3.43 -3.34 16.16
CA PHE A 75 4.27 -4.25 15.38
C PHE A 75 4.89 -5.39 16.21
N GLY A 76 4.66 -5.41 17.54
CA GLY A 76 5.24 -6.41 18.45
C GLY A 76 6.76 -6.27 18.64
N ASP A 77 7.36 -7.19 19.40
CA ASP A 77 8.73 -7.06 19.93
C ASP A 77 9.86 -7.25 18.89
N GLY A 78 9.54 -7.37 17.60
CA GLY A 78 10.51 -7.64 16.54
C GLY A 78 10.27 -6.93 15.20
N GLY A 79 9.19 -6.17 15.05
CA GLY A 79 8.81 -5.57 13.76
C GLY A 79 8.87 -4.05 13.78
N LEU A 80 9.50 -3.43 12.78
CA LEU A 80 9.45 -1.98 12.51
C LEU A 80 9.71 -1.08 13.74
N VAL A 81 10.59 -1.51 14.65
CA VAL A 81 10.90 -0.76 15.88
C VAL A 81 11.91 0.38 15.68
N LYS A 82 12.69 0.33 14.59
CA LYS A 82 13.74 1.32 14.28
C LYS A 82 13.76 1.70 12.81
N ALA A 83 13.76 0.69 11.94
CA ALA A 83 13.77 0.86 10.50
C ALA A 83 13.00 -0.29 9.83
N ALA A 84 12.68 -0.11 8.56
CA ALA A 84 12.18 -1.17 7.71
C ALA A 84 13.35 -1.86 6.99
N SER A 85 13.34 -3.20 6.97
CA SER A 85 14.34 -3.99 6.24
C SER A 85 13.84 -4.45 4.87
N ILE A 86 12.52 -4.68 4.75
CA ILE A 86 11.86 -5.17 3.55
C ILE A 86 10.57 -4.36 3.37
N ALA A 87 10.27 -3.99 2.13
CA ALA A 87 8.98 -3.44 1.74
C ALA A 87 8.39 -4.29 0.62
N MET A 88 7.13 -4.69 0.78
CA MET A 88 6.34 -5.39 -0.23
C MET A 88 5.17 -4.49 -0.61
N PHE A 89 4.85 -4.45 -1.90
CA PHE A 89 3.74 -3.66 -2.44
C PHE A 89 2.78 -4.62 -3.13
N GLY A 90 1.49 -4.45 -2.87
CA GLY A 90 0.45 -5.32 -3.40
C GLY A 90 -0.92 -4.77 -3.05
N GLY A 91 -1.90 -5.65 -3.00
CA GLY A 91 -3.27 -5.34 -2.61
C GLY A 91 -3.97 -6.61 -2.12
N ASP A 92 -5.18 -6.44 -1.60
CA ASP A 92 -6.06 -7.54 -1.27
C ASP A 92 -7.41 -7.27 -1.92
N VAL A 93 -8.02 -8.30 -2.50
CA VAL A 93 -9.37 -8.23 -3.05
C VAL A 93 -10.33 -8.99 -2.16
N TYR A 94 -11.35 -8.29 -1.67
CA TYR A 94 -12.44 -8.89 -0.92
C TYR A 94 -13.75 -8.78 -1.70
N SER A 95 -14.42 -9.90 -1.94
CA SER A 95 -15.76 -9.94 -2.51
C SER A 95 -16.63 -10.98 -1.78
N PRO A 96 -17.76 -10.57 -1.18
CA PRO A 96 -18.70 -11.50 -0.54
C PRO A 96 -19.21 -12.58 -1.50
N SER A 97 -19.23 -12.28 -2.80
CA SER A 97 -19.75 -13.14 -3.86
C SER A 97 -18.69 -14.01 -4.53
N MET A 98 -17.46 -14.07 -4.00
CA MET A 98 -16.38 -14.90 -4.57
C MET A 98 -16.75 -16.38 -4.74
N LYS A 99 -17.70 -16.89 -3.94
CA LYS A 99 -18.13 -18.29 -3.97
C LYS A 99 -19.43 -18.54 -4.73
N SER A 100 -20.20 -17.51 -5.09
CA SER A 100 -21.60 -17.66 -5.53
C SER A 100 -21.93 -17.05 -6.88
N GLN A 101 -21.18 -16.06 -7.39
CA GLN A 101 -21.44 -15.43 -8.68
C GLN A 101 -20.16 -15.10 -9.43
N GLN A 102 -20.08 -15.58 -10.68
CA GLN A 102 -19.23 -15.03 -11.72
C GLN A 102 -19.88 -13.73 -12.25
N PRO A 103 -19.11 -12.68 -12.60
CA PRO A 103 -17.71 -12.76 -13.00
C PRO A 103 -16.75 -12.24 -11.94
N HIS A 104 -15.77 -13.07 -11.56
CA HIS A 104 -14.51 -12.59 -10.99
C HIS A 104 -13.39 -12.86 -12.00
N THR A 105 -12.44 -11.96 -12.11
CA THR A 105 -11.26 -12.18 -12.93
C THR A 105 -10.43 -13.32 -12.33
N THR A 106 -9.74 -14.12 -13.15
CA THR A 106 -8.81 -15.14 -12.66
C THR A 106 -7.59 -14.56 -11.93
N THR A 107 -7.32 -13.26 -12.09
CA THR A 107 -6.26 -12.55 -11.38
C THR A 107 -6.61 -12.34 -9.91
N GLN A 108 -5.69 -12.66 -8.99
CA GLN A 108 -5.81 -12.40 -7.54
C GLN A 108 -6.14 -10.92 -7.25
N MET A 109 -5.66 -10.01 -8.09
CA MET A 109 -5.93 -8.59 -8.02
C MET A 109 -6.11 -8.01 -9.42
N GLY A 110 -7.04 -7.07 -9.57
CA GLY A 110 -7.19 -6.31 -10.81
C GLY A 110 -8.39 -6.67 -11.66
N SER A 111 -8.39 -6.18 -12.89
CA SER A 111 -9.44 -6.31 -13.91
C SER A 111 -9.14 -7.46 -14.88
N GLY A 112 -8.07 -8.22 -14.65
CA GLY A 112 -7.59 -9.24 -15.58
C GLY A 112 -7.00 -8.68 -16.89
N ARG A 113 -6.94 -7.35 -17.07
CA ARG A 113 -6.36 -6.71 -18.26
C ARG A 113 -4.84 -6.62 -18.16
N PHE A 114 -4.14 -6.83 -19.27
CA PHE A 114 -2.68 -6.83 -19.33
C PHE A 114 -2.05 -5.47 -19.03
N ALA A 115 -0.93 -5.50 -18.30
CA ALA A 115 -0.11 -4.33 -17.95
C ALA A 115 0.51 -3.60 -19.15
N TYR A 116 0.59 -4.25 -20.33
CA TYR A 116 1.15 -3.68 -21.56
C TYR A 116 0.35 -2.46 -22.08
N HIS A 117 -0.90 -2.26 -21.67
CA HIS A 117 -1.66 -1.08 -22.08
C HIS A 117 -1.21 0.22 -21.39
N HIS A 118 -0.30 0.14 -20.42
CA HIS A 118 0.40 1.30 -19.82
C HIS A 118 -0.54 2.39 -19.27
N TRP A 119 -0.04 3.63 -19.22
CA TRP A 119 -0.76 4.79 -18.70
C TRP A 119 -2.09 5.01 -19.43
N GLY A 120 -3.13 5.32 -18.67
CA GLY A 120 -4.51 5.44 -19.14
C GLY A 120 -5.31 4.13 -19.10
N TRP A 121 -4.66 2.98 -18.92
CA TRP A 121 -5.32 1.67 -19.00
C TRP A 121 -4.91 0.67 -17.91
N ALA A 122 -3.69 0.77 -17.39
CA ALA A 122 -3.14 -0.08 -16.33
C ALA A 122 -2.86 0.72 -15.05
N ALA A 123 -2.90 0.04 -13.90
CA ALA A 123 -2.45 0.57 -12.62
C ALA A 123 -0.93 0.56 -12.63
N PHE A 124 -0.35 1.40 -11.80
CA PHE A 124 1.08 1.42 -11.63
C PHE A 124 1.44 1.76 -10.19
N PHE A 125 2.60 1.28 -9.78
CA PHE A 125 3.37 1.90 -8.72
C PHE A 125 4.66 2.42 -9.31
N SER A 126 5.21 3.48 -8.71
CA SER A 126 6.43 4.08 -9.24
C SER A 126 7.30 4.61 -8.14
N LYS A 127 8.61 4.48 -8.35
CA LYS A 127 9.65 5.00 -7.46
C LYS A 127 9.45 4.59 -5.98
N PRO A 128 9.22 3.30 -5.67
CA PRO A 128 9.23 2.87 -4.27
C PRO A 128 10.59 3.22 -3.65
N ARG A 129 10.55 3.64 -2.39
CA ARG A 129 11.74 4.00 -1.60
C ARG A 129 11.60 3.39 -0.22
N LEU A 130 12.71 2.86 0.28
CA LEU A 130 12.84 2.37 1.64
C LEU A 130 13.87 3.23 2.36
N MET A 131 13.58 3.63 3.59
CA MET A 131 14.61 4.18 4.48
C MET A 131 15.09 3.06 5.39
N GLY A 132 16.28 2.55 5.10
CA GLY A 132 16.95 1.54 5.91
C GLY A 132 17.74 2.17 7.07
N TYR A 133 18.55 1.34 7.74
CA TYR A 133 19.43 1.78 8.83
C TYR A 133 20.51 2.79 8.41
N SER A 134 20.82 2.86 7.11
CA SER A 134 21.72 3.87 6.51
C SER A 134 21.16 5.30 6.56
N MET A 135 19.89 5.48 6.98
CA MET A 135 19.16 6.74 6.95
C MET A 135 19.12 7.41 5.56
N SER A 136 19.36 6.61 4.52
CA SER A 136 19.29 7.03 3.12
C SER A 136 18.06 6.40 2.47
N TYR A 137 17.49 7.09 1.48
CA TYR A 137 16.39 6.56 0.68
C TYR A 137 16.94 5.66 -0.42
N ASP A 138 16.84 4.37 -0.20
CA ASP A 138 17.30 3.36 -1.14
C ASP A 138 16.11 2.76 -1.91
N TYR A 139 16.39 2.18 -3.06
CA TYR A 139 15.40 1.34 -3.74
C TYR A 139 15.28 0.02 -2.97
N PRO A 140 14.06 -0.46 -2.68
CA PRO A 140 13.90 -1.80 -2.12
C PRO A 140 14.50 -2.82 -3.11
N ASP A 141 15.07 -3.89 -2.57
CA ASP A 141 15.53 -5.02 -3.37
C ASP A 141 14.35 -5.52 -4.23
N PRO A 142 14.50 -5.70 -5.56
CA PRO A 142 13.44 -6.21 -6.45
C PRO A 142 12.98 -7.65 -6.14
N GLY A 143 13.33 -8.21 -4.99
CA GLY A 143 12.94 -9.53 -4.52
C GLY A 143 11.46 -9.86 -4.79
N HIS A 144 11.27 -10.89 -5.63
CA HIS A 144 9.99 -11.49 -6.03
C HIS A 144 8.89 -10.49 -6.43
N SER A 145 9.04 -9.84 -7.60
CA SER A 145 7.86 -9.35 -8.32
C SER A 145 6.97 -10.54 -8.69
N GLU A 146 5.79 -10.65 -8.08
CA GLU A 146 4.79 -11.61 -8.55
C GLU A 146 4.44 -11.31 -10.01
N HIS A 147 4.10 -12.36 -10.77
CA HIS A 147 3.96 -12.40 -12.24
C HIS A 147 2.93 -11.45 -12.87
N THR A 148 2.36 -10.51 -12.11
CA THR A 148 1.25 -9.62 -12.50
C THR A 148 1.69 -8.19 -12.83
N CYS A 149 2.96 -7.85 -12.60
CA CYS A 149 3.50 -6.52 -12.88
C CYS A 149 4.67 -6.55 -13.87
N GLY A 150 4.60 -5.73 -14.93
CA GLY A 150 5.62 -5.62 -15.97
C GLY A 150 6.63 -4.51 -15.67
N LEU A 151 7.92 -4.82 -15.78
CA LEU A 151 9.03 -3.92 -15.48
C LEU A 151 9.25 -2.88 -16.60
N LEU A 152 9.15 -1.60 -16.24
CA LEU A 152 9.86 -0.48 -16.88
C LEU A 152 10.67 0.18 -15.76
N GLN A 153 11.98 0.38 -15.95
CA GLN A 153 13.02 0.70 -14.93
C GLN A 153 12.75 1.89 -13.97
N ARG A 154 11.59 2.56 -14.00
CA ARG A 154 11.15 3.56 -13.00
C ARG A 154 9.66 3.50 -12.62
N ARG A 155 8.84 2.72 -13.33
CA ARG A 155 7.41 2.49 -13.08
C ARG A 155 7.06 1.06 -13.44
N GLU A 156 6.41 0.36 -12.52
CA GLU A 156 5.90 -0.97 -12.77
C GLU A 156 4.39 -0.88 -12.99
N PHE A 157 3.94 -1.38 -14.13
CA PHE A 157 2.52 -1.41 -14.48
C PHE A 157 1.95 -2.78 -14.14
N CYS A 158 0.84 -2.82 -13.42
CA CYS A 158 0.21 -4.06 -13.01
C CYS A 158 -1.21 -4.16 -13.56
N THR A 159 -1.73 -5.39 -13.62
CA THR A 159 -3.13 -5.66 -13.98
C THR A 159 -4.07 -4.93 -12.99
N SER A 160 -4.63 -3.79 -13.38
CA SER A 160 -5.33 -2.82 -12.51
C SER A 160 -6.71 -3.27 -12.08
N GLN A 161 -7.13 -2.98 -10.85
CA GLN A 161 -8.56 -2.78 -10.56
C GLN A 161 -8.93 -1.40 -11.11
N VAL A 162 -10.01 -1.34 -11.86
CA VAL A 162 -10.73 -0.09 -12.04
C VAL A 162 -11.70 -0.06 -10.87
N LEU A 163 -11.44 0.78 -9.86
CA LEU A 163 -12.42 1.01 -8.79
C LEU A 163 -13.50 2.01 -9.27
#